data_AF-A0A9E3FW05-F1
#
_entry.id   AF-A0A9E3FW05-F1
#
_cell.length_a   1.000
_cell.length_b   1.000
_cell.length_c   1.000
_cell.angle_alpha   90.00
_cell.angle_beta   90.00
_cell.angle_gamma   90.00
#
_symmetry.space_group_name_H-M   'P 1'
#
loop_
_entity.id
_entity.type
_entity.pdbx_description
1 polymer ?
#
loop_
_entity_poly.entity_id
_entity_poly.type
_entity_poly.pdbx_seq_one_letter_code
_entity_poly.pdbx_strand_id
1 'polypeptide(L)'
;MKSISGALVVFFNTLLLFAIVNVVVALYLSRTSENGKGQREQVVDLFIERHGIETLRAAYPGLPDPEIRNLLISTAVHGNKYHPYVEFIDTSYVSPEMLIRPEGYRVIGAEQAPWPPPKGEKGEKTVFLFGGSTALGTGALNHQTIAAYIQKLLRANFQQKINVYNFGTGAHYSTQEILFFFDWLRKGIIPDLAIFVDGLNEHAFPGDRSALSSFLEQDYEKILNSLPGQDAGDQVSAFEHLRLAFFKLPVVQLFLRQLGSEPTGALVAGVPEALRQGDFRNLTRPATAEETRLSTVVLDRFTRSMVSATGMANANGVQALFVWQPVPLYKHDLRLHPFDIQPSHQLHRVGYPLMYDRYRRGSLPANFAWCAEVQEGRSEMLYVDQVHYRPLLARLLAECTVRNLLSNHIVKELGWTRVSSEIVVPEMSERLSTPALRDNLVDLKEIVEQQPGRLFATNVAFEAKPNQQPDEFSIRLAASGLAAEHYFMISTELAEAGEYMLQMQIRPNNTAAVRIQAWDKDLEANGVLANVHFGNERVSTQTINRSEASLGQVERRDQWYDLAIGVRLPAGLSRLLIQLLGPNDNNVFAPGGQSLQIRNFAIRRGS
;
A
#
# COMPACT_ATOMS: atom_id res chain seq x y z
N MET A 1 -55.86 24.25 27.77
CA MET A 1 -54.53 24.55 27.21
C MET A 1 -53.40 24.55 28.26
N LYS A 2 -53.34 23.59 29.20
CA LYS A 2 -52.26 23.52 30.21
C LYS A 2 -51.50 22.18 30.29
N SER A 3 -51.83 21.17 29.47
CA SER A 3 -51.09 19.89 29.45
C SER A 3 -50.15 19.69 28.25
N ILE A 4 -50.17 20.62 27.27
CA ILE A 4 -49.36 20.49 26.05
C ILE A 4 -47.89 20.90 26.29
N SER A 5 -47.61 21.75 27.29
CA SER A 5 -46.24 22.24 27.54
C SER A 5 -45.30 21.20 28.16
N GLY A 6 -45.79 20.37 29.08
CA GLY A 6 -44.97 19.33 29.73
C GLY A 6 -44.55 18.23 28.75
N ALA A 7 -45.48 17.76 27.91
CA ALA A 7 -45.19 16.74 26.91
C ALA A 7 -44.21 17.24 25.83
N LEU A 8 -44.34 18.50 25.40
CA LEU A 8 -43.40 19.12 24.44
C LEU A 8 -41.99 19.27 25.00
N VAL A 9 -41.86 19.65 26.28
CA VAL A 9 -40.54 19.76 26.94
C VAL A 9 -39.89 18.39 27.06
N VAL A 10 -40.64 17.36 27.46
CA VAL A 10 -40.12 15.98 27.52
C VAL A 10 -39.72 15.49 26.13
N PHE A 11 -40.54 15.72 25.11
CA PHE A 11 -40.24 15.36 23.72
C PHE A 11 -38.98 16.06 23.19
N PHE A 12 -38.86 17.37 23.40
CA PHE A 12 -37.69 18.14 22.96
C PHE A 12 -36.41 17.72 23.69
N ASN A 13 -36.47 17.51 25.00
CA ASN A 13 -35.34 17.02 25.78
C ASN A 13 -34.92 15.61 25.35
N THR A 14 -35.88 14.76 24.96
CA THR A 14 -35.60 13.40 24.46
C THR A 14 -34.92 13.45 23.09
N LEU A 15 -35.39 14.30 22.18
CA LEU A 15 -34.74 14.52 20.88
C LEU A 15 -33.34 15.12 21.03
N LEU A 16 -33.16 16.09 21.94
CA LEU A 16 -31.87 16.69 22.21
C LEU A 16 -30.89 15.67 22.79
N LEU A 17 -31.31 14.86 23.76
CA LEU A 17 -30.51 13.78 24.32
C LEU A 17 -30.14 12.76 23.24
N PHE A 18 -31.08 12.37 22.39
CA PHE A 18 -30.85 11.45 21.28
C PHE A 18 -29.82 11.99 20.27
N ALA A 19 -29.89 13.28 19.93
CA ALA A 19 -28.90 13.93 19.06
C ALA A 19 -27.51 13.95 19.72
N ILE A 20 -27.42 14.30 21.01
CA ILE A 20 -26.16 14.32 21.78
C ILE A 20 -25.54 12.93 21.82
N VAL A 21 -26.32 11.88 22.13
CA VAL A 21 -25.83 10.49 22.16
C VAL A 21 -25.28 10.08 20.80
N ASN A 22 -25.96 10.39 19.70
CA ASN A 22 -25.46 10.07 18.36
C ASN A 22 -24.18 10.85 18.01
N VAL A 23 -24.04 12.11 18.41
CA VAL A 23 -22.79 12.88 18.23
C VAL A 23 -21.65 12.27 19.04
N VAL A 24 -21.88 11.95 20.32
CA VAL A 24 -20.87 11.31 21.18
C VAL A 24 -20.43 9.96 20.62
N VAL A 25 -21.39 9.13 20.18
CA VAL A 25 -21.07 7.84 19.56
C VAL A 25 -20.38 8.04 18.21
N ALA A 26 -20.74 9.04 17.40
CA ALA A 26 -20.03 9.34 16.16
C ALA A 26 -18.56 9.71 16.43
N LEU A 27 -18.30 10.54 17.45
CA LEU A 27 -16.94 10.91 17.88
C LEU A 27 -16.17 9.71 18.44
N TYR A 28 -16.84 8.81 19.16
CA TYR A 28 -16.26 7.55 19.62
C TYR A 28 -15.95 6.60 18.47
N LEU A 29 -16.86 6.44 17.50
CA LEU A 29 -16.68 5.59 16.32
C LEU A 29 -15.61 6.15 15.38
N SER A 30 -15.49 7.48 15.25
CA SER A 30 -14.42 8.11 14.48
C SER A 30 -13.05 7.88 15.13
N ARG A 31 -12.96 7.93 16.46
CA ARG A 31 -11.72 7.62 17.21
C ARG A 31 -11.38 6.13 17.23
N THR A 32 -12.38 5.24 17.31
CA THR A 32 -12.14 3.78 17.30
C THR A 32 -11.94 3.21 15.90
N SER A 33 -12.45 3.86 14.86
CA SER A 33 -12.06 3.59 13.48
C SER A 33 -10.56 3.81 13.23
N GLU A 34 -9.88 4.60 14.07
CA GLU A 34 -8.42 4.80 14.02
C GLU A 34 -7.63 3.66 14.73
N ASN A 35 -8.29 2.73 15.42
CA ASN A 35 -7.62 1.62 16.15
C ASN A 35 -7.12 0.47 15.26
N GLY A 36 -7.17 0.59 13.93
CA GLY A 36 -6.61 -0.42 13.02
C GLY A 36 -5.10 -0.67 13.22
N LYS A 37 -4.36 0.27 13.82
CA LYS A 37 -2.97 0.04 14.25
C LYS A 37 -2.88 -0.91 15.45
N GLY A 38 -3.71 -0.71 16.47
CA GLY A 38 -3.71 -1.55 17.68
C GLY A 38 -4.10 -3.00 17.39
N GLN A 39 -5.06 -3.24 16.50
CA GLN A 39 -5.39 -4.60 16.03
C GLN A 39 -4.21 -5.25 15.29
N ARG A 40 -3.50 -4.53 14.42
CA ARG A 40 -2.33 -5.06 13.69
C ARG A 40 -1.17 -5.37 14.60
N GLU A 41 -0.89 -4.50 15.57
CA GLU A 41 0.12 -4.75 16.60
C GLU A 41 -0.20 -6.03 17.38
N GLN A 42 -1.45 -6.22 17.82
CA GLN A 42 -1.86 -7.45 18.50
C GLN A 42 -1.68 -8.70 17.64
N VAL A 43 -2.07 -8.66 16.36
CA VAL A 43 -1.88 -9.78 15.43
C VAL A 43 -0.40 -10.11 15.25
N VAL A 44 0.46 -9.09 15.14
CA VAL A 44 1.91 -9.28 14.99
C VAL A 44 2.53 -9.78 16.28
N ASP A 45 2.13 -9.26 17.44
CA ASP A 45 2.65 -9.72 18.73
C ASP A 45 2.29 -11.18 18.98
N LEU A 46 1.06 -11.61 18.64
CA LEU A 46 0.65 -13.02 18.67
C LEU A 46 1.44 -13.87 17.67
N PHE A 47 1.74 -13.35 16.48
CA PHE A 47 2.56 -14.04 15.49
C PHE A 47 4.01 -14.23 15.98
N ILE A 48 4.59 -13.20 16.59
CA ILE A 48 5.93 -13.26 17.21
C ILE A 48 5.91 -14.25 18.39
N GLU A 49 4.90 -14.22 19.24
CA GLU A 49 4.75 -15.15 20.37
C GLU A 49 4.66 -16.60 19.90
N ARG A 50 3.87 -16.86 18.83
CA ARG A 50 3.68 -18.20 18.27
C ARG A 50 4.95 -18.78 17.64
N HIS A 51 5.68 -17.99 16.86
CA HIS A 51 6.80 -18.48 16.05
C HIS A 51 8.18 -18.23 16.68
N GLY A 52 8.26 -17.34 17.66
CA GLY A 52 9.49 -16.93 18.34
C GLY A 52 10.34 -15.96 17.52
N ILE A 53 10.96 -14.99 18.20
CA ILE A 53 11.76 -13.95 17.54
C ILE A 53 12.99 -14.52 16.80
N GLU A 54 13.59 -15.62 17.28
CA GLU A 54 14.74 -16.24 16.61
C GLU A 54 14.39 -16.77 15.21
N THR A 55 13.20 -17.36 15.06
CA THR A 55 12.68 -17.80 13.75
C THR A 55 12.55 -16.62 12.79
N LEU A 56 12.10 -15.46 13.30
CA LEU A 56 11.94 -14.25 12.51
C LEU A 56 13.29 -13.63 12.14
N ARG A 57 14.28 -13.63 13.04
CA ARG A 57 15.65 -13.22 12.71
C ARG A 57 16.26 -14.08 11.60
N ALA A 58 15.97 -15.38 11.58
CA ALA A 58 16.38 -16.27 10.49
C ALA A 58 15.67 -15.93 9.16
N ALA A 59 14.40 -15.53 9.23
CA ALA A 59 13.65 -15.05 8.06
C ALA A 59 14.15 -13.71 7.53
N TYR A 60 14.64 -12.84 8.42
CA TYR A 60 15.04 -11.46 8.16
C TYR A 60 16.51 -11.19 8.57
N PRO A 61 17.49 -11.83 7.92
CA PRO A 61 18.89 -11.69 8.32
C PRO A 61 19.34 -10.23 8.18
N GLY A 62 19.92 -9.70 9.27
CA GLY A 62 20.48 -8.34 9.29
C GLY A 62 19.48 -7.23 9.61
N LEU A 63 18.19 -7.53 9.79
CA LEU A 63 17.23 -6.57 10.32
C LEU A 63 17.17 -6.66 11.87
N PRO A 64 17.25 -5.53 12.60
CA PRO A 64 16.99 -5.49 14.04
C PRO A 64 15.54 -5.89 14.37
N ASP A 65 15.32 -6.48 15.56
CA ASP A 65 13.98 -6.91 16.01
C ASP A 65 12.90 -5.82 15.90
N PRO A 66 13.15 -4.54 16.26
CA PRO A 66 12.15 -3.49 16.09
C PRO A 66 11.78 -3.26 14.62
N GLU A 67 12.73 -3.35 13.70
CA GLU A 67 12.49 -3.20 12.26
C GLU A 67 11.71 -4.40 11.70
N ILE A 68 12.03 -5.62 12.15
CA ILE A 68 11.24 -6.82 11.82
C ILE A 68 9.79 -6.63 12.27
N ARG A 69 9.57 -6.21 13.52
CA ARG A 69 8.23 -5.96 14.06
C ARG A 69 7.50 -4.88 13.25
N ASN A 70 8.15 -3.76 12.95
CA ASN A 70 7.56 -2.67 12.16
C ASN A 70 7.21 -3.11 10.74
N LEU A 71 8.07 -3.90 10.08
CA LEU A 71 7.78 -4.48 8.77
C LEU A 71 6.58 -5.42 8.82
N LEU A 72 6.50 -6.30 9.83
CA LEU A 72 5.36 -7.18 10.02
C LEU A 72 4.06 -6.39 10.26
N ILE A 73 4.09 -5.33 11.08
CA ILE A 73 2.91 -4.45 11.28
C ILE A 73 2.52 -3.73 9.99
N SER A 74 3.51 -3.23 9.26
CA SER A 74 3.32 -2.51 8.01
C SER A 74 2.90 -3.39 6.84
N THR A 75 2.96 -4.72 6.98
CA THR A 75 2.54 -5.68 5.96
C THR A 75 1.42 -6.61 6.43
N ALA A 76 1.04 -6.55 7.71
CA ALA A 76 -0.12 -7.21 8.27
C ALA A 76 -1.39 -6.73 7.54
N VAL A 77 -2.38 -7.63 7.42
CA VAL A 77 -3.61 -7.45 6.63
C VAL A 77 -4.12 -6.01 6.69
N HIS A 78 -3.98 -5.31 5.57
CA HIS A 78 -4.52 -3.97 5.40
C HIS A 78 -5.97 -4.05 4.97
N GLY A 79 -6.72 -2.96 5.22
CA GLY A 79 -8.08 -2.87 4.74
C GLY A 79 -8.14 -2.99 3.22
N ASN A 80 -9.13 -3.70 2.71
CA ASN A 80 -9.49 -3.66 1.30
C ASN A 80 -10.45 -2.51 1.05
N LYS A 81 -10.33 -1.86 -0.10
CA LYS A 81 -11.34 -0.92 -0.60
C LYS A 81 -12.02 -1.49 -1.82
N TYR A 82 -13.31 -1.21 -1.96
CA TYR A 82 -14.06 -1.60 -3.15
C TYR A 82 -13.44 -0.98 -4.41
N HIS A 83 -13.28 -1.81 -5.43
CA HIS A 83 -12.86 -1.36 -6.76
C HIS A 83 -13.85 -1.89 -7.80
N PRO A 84 -14.47 -1.03 -8.63
CA PRO A 84 -15.44 -1.47 -9.63
C PRO A 84 -14.88 -2.60 -10.50
N TYR A 85 -15.71 -3.63 -10.73
CA TYR A 85 -15.44 -4.84 -11.52
C TYR A 85 -14.35 -5.77 -10.98
N VAL A 86 -13.28 -5.24 -10.38
CA VAL A 86 -12.22 -6.01 -9.70
C VAL A 86 -12.67 -6.53 -8.33
N GLU A 87 -13.77 -5.97 -7.81
CA GLU A 87 -14.33 -6.16 -6.47
C GLU A 87 -13.54 -5.43 -5.39
N PHE A 88 -12.23 -5.64 -5.30
CA PHE A 88 -11.40 -4.91 -4.33
C PHE A 88 -9.94 -4.75 -4.74
N ILE A 89 -9.32 -3.72 -4.16
CA ILE A 89 -7.87 -3.53 -4.13
C ILE A 89 -7.42 -3.18 -2.71
N ASP A 90 -6.12 -3.27 -2.43
CA ASP A 90 -5.57 -2.81 -1.16
C ASP A 90 -5.83 -1.29 -0.96
N THR A 91 -6.12 -0.91 0.28
CA THR A 91 -6.24 0.52 0.64
C THR A 91 -4.88 1.20 0.55
N SER A 92 -4.87 2.49 0.17
CA SER A 92 -3.64 3.27 0.20
C SER A 92 -3.01 3.24 1.59
N TYR A 93 -1.73 2.93 1.65
CA TYR A 93 -1.00 2.73 2.89
C TYR A 93 0.36 3.41 2.82
N VAL A 94 0.81 3.96 3.95
CA VAL A 94 2.04 4.73 4.03
C VAL A 94 2.82 4.37 5.29
N SER A 95 3.96 3.73 5.08
CA SER A 95 5.01 3.54 6.07
C SER A 95 6.39 3.56 5.41
N PRO A 96 7.49 3.63 6.19
CA PRO A 96 8.84 3.46 5.65
C PRO A 96 9.04 2.12 4.91
N GLU A 97 8.42 1.06 5.41
CA GLU A 97 8.58 -0.31 4.90
C GLU A 97 7.70 -0.59 3.67
N MET A 98 6.50 0.00 3.64
CA MET A 98 5.46 -0.29 2.66
C MET A 98 4.68 0.97 2.26
N LEU A 99 4.63 1.25 0.97
CA LEU A 99 3.90 2.38 0.40
C LEU A 99 2.99 1.90 -0.73
N ILE A 100 1.68 1.95 -0.53
CA ILE A 100 0.65 1.70 -1.55
C ILE A 100 -0.03 3.01 -1.91
N ARG A 101 -0.06 3.31 -3.20
CA ARG A 101 -0.67 4.52 -3.75
C ARG A 101 -2.18 4.38 -3.90
N PRO A 102 -2.95 5.48 -3.93
CA PRO A 102 -4.40 5.44 -4.14
C PRO A 102 -4.85 4.67 -5.40
N GLU A 103 -3.99 4.59 -6.40
CA GLU A 103 -4.22 3.86 -7.63
C GLU A 103 -4.06 2.34 -7.48
N GLY A 104 -3.62 1.85 -6.33
CA GLY A 104 -3.55 0.41 -6.02
C GLY A 104 -2.24 -0.26 -6.38
N TYR A 105 -1.20 0.50 -6.76
CA TYR A 105 0.15 -0.05 -6.91
C TYR A 105 1.02 0.23 -5.68
N ARG A 106 1.88 -0.72 -5.35
CA ARG A 106 2.93 -0.59 -4.36
C ARG A 106 4.17 0.05 -4.98
N VAL A 107 4.74 1.04 -4.29
CA VAL A 107 6.01 1.67 -4.66
C VAL A 107 7.18 0.71 -4.41
N ILE A 108 8.06 0.57 -5.40
CA ILE A 108 9.15 -0.42 -5.37
C ILE A 108 10.53 0.15 -5.01
N GLY A 109 10.56 1.32 -4.36
CA GLY A 109 11.78 1.98 -3.89
C GLY A 109 11.97 3.39 -4.45
N ALA A 110 13.17 3.95 -4.25
CA ALA A 110 13.51 5.33 -4.63
C ALA A 110 13.43 5.59 -6.14
N GLU A 111 13.72 4.57 -6.96
CA GLU A 111 13.72 4.68 -8.42
C GLU A 111 12.34 4.47 -9.07
N GLN A 112 11.26 4.58 -8.30
CA GLN A 112 9.89 4.49 -8.81
C GLN A 112 9.59 5.68 -9.74
N ALA A 113 9.14 5.38 -10.96
CA ALA A 113 8.68 6.40 -11.89
C ALA A 113 7.35 7.06 -11.45
N PRO A 114 7.08 8.31 -11.87
CA PRO A 114 5.86 9.01 -11.49
C PRO A 114 4.61 8.36 -12.08
N TRP A 115 3.47 8.58 -11.43
CA TRP A 115 2.16 8.17 -11.92
C TRP A 115 1.34 9.38 -12.42
N PRO A 116 0.58 9.27 -13.53
CA PRO A 116 0.51 8.14 -14.46
C PRO A 116 1.85 7.91 -15.19
N PRO A 117 2.10 6.71 -15.76
CA PRO A 117 3.33 6.44 -16.48
C PRO A 117 3.53 7.47 -17.61
N PRO A 118 4.72 8.07 -17.73
CA PRO A 118 4.97 9.11 -18.73
C PRO A 118 4.74 8.56 -20.13
N LYS A 119 3.86 9.24 -20.90
CA LYS A 119 3.57 8.87 -22.29
C LYS A 119 4.49 9.65 -23.23
N GLY A 120 5.20 8.94 -24.11
CA GLY A 120 5.83 9.54 -25.29
C GLY A 120 7.25 10.08 -25.13
N GLU A 121 7.91 9.90 -23.97
CA GLU A 121 9.35 10.14 -23.88
C GLU A 121 10.12 9.03 -24.60
N LYS A 122 10.97 9.40 -25.56
CA LYS A 122 11.77 8.45 -26.35
C LYS A 122 12.69 7.66 -25.40
N GLY A 123 12.39 6.37 -25.22
CA GLY A 123 13.25 5.43 -24.50
C GLY A 123 12.72 4.96 -23.13
N GLU A 124 11.63 5.54 -22.61
CA GLU A 124 10.96 5.01 -21.42
C GLU A 124 9.99 3.88 -21.76
N LYS A 125 9.95 2.84 -20.93
CA LYS A 125 9.11 1.66 -21.10
C LYS A 125 8.36 1.32 -19.82
N THR A 126 7.10 0.94 -19.95
CA THR A 126 6.21 0.69 -18.81
C THR A 126 5.87 -0.79 -18.70
N VAL A 127 6.06 -1.34 -17.51
CA VAL A 127 5.69 -2.71 -17.17
C VAL A 127 4.69 -2.69 -16.02
N PHE A 128 3.55 -3.34 -16.19
CA PHE A 128 2.62 -3.59 -15.11
C PHE A 128 2.79 -5.02 -14.60
N LEU A 129 2.92 -5.18 -13.28
CA LEU A 129 2.98 -6.47 -12.63
C LEU A 129 1.73 -6.69 -11.79
N PHE A 130 1.00 -7.77 -12.06
CA PHE A 130 -0.19 -8.21 -11.34
C PHE A 130 0.11 -9.51 -10.60
N GLY A 131 -0.67 -9.78 -9.55
CA GLY A 131 -0.51 -10.97 -8.74
C GLY A 131 -1.20 -10.86 -7.38
N GLY A 132 -1.09 -11.92 -6.59
CA GLY A 132 -1.52 -11.96 -5.20
C GLY A 132 -0.61 -11.21 -4.21
N SER A 133 -0.72 -11.58 -2.94
CA SER A 133 0.06 -11.01 -1.82
C SER A 133 1.58 -11.25 -1.92
N THR A 134 2.01 -12.30 -2.62
CA THR A 134 3.43 -12.54 -2.96
C THR A 134 3.96 -11.49 -3.94
N ALA A 135 3.18 -11.14 -4.97
CA ALA A 135 3.49 -10.07 -5.91
C ALA A 135 3.50 -8.71 -5.22
N LEU A 136 2.50 -8.45 -4.36
CA LEU A 136 2.48 -7.27 -3.49
C LEU A 136 3.76 -7.16 -2.64
N GLY A 137 4.31 -8.30 -2.22
CA GLY A 137 5.51 -8.39 -1.41
C GLY A 137 5.22 -8.27 0.09
N THR A 138 4.14 -8.90 0.57
CA THR A 138 3.87 -9.02 2.01
C THR A 138 5.11 -9.56 2.72
N GLY A 139 5.49 -8.92 3.84
CA GLY A 139 6.72 -9.23 4.57
C GLY A 139 8.03 -8.84 3.84
N ALA A 140 7.99 -7.99 2.81
CA ALA A 140 9.20 -7.46 2.18
C ALA A 140 9.25 -5.93 2.27
N LEU A 141 10.45 -5.32 2.28
CA LEU A 141 10.61 -3.88 2.09
C LEU A 141 10.29 -3.48 0.64
N ASN A 142 9.94 -2.21 0.40
CA ASN A 142 9.62 -1.70 -0.94
C ASN A 142 10.65 -2.09 -2.03
N HIS A 143 11.94 -2.02 -1.71
CA HIS A 143 13.04 -2.33 -2.65
C HIS A 143 13.41 -3.82 -2.74
N GLN A 144 12.69 -4.69 -2.02
CA GLN A 144 12.90 -6.15 -1.94
C GLN A 144 11.73 -6.95 -2.55
N THR A 145 10.79 -6.28 -3.21
CA THR A 145 9.67 -6.94 -3.89
C THR A 145 10.12 -7.58 -5.21
N ILE A 146 9.34 -8.55 -5.72
CA ILE A 146 9.57 -9.16 -7.04
C ILE A 146 9.65 -8.07 -8.12
N ALA A 147 8.74 -7.10 -8.09
CA ALA A 147 8.71 -5.98 -9.02
C ALA A 147 9.97 -5.09 -8.92
N ALA A 148 10.48 -4.83 -7.72
CA ALA A 148 11.74 -4.09 -7.52
C ALA A 148 12.92 -4.80 -8.20
N TYR A 149 13.02 -6.12 -8.01
CA TYR A 149 14.08 -6.92 -8.63
C TYR A 149 13.92 -7.03 -10.15
N ILE A 150 12.70 -7.18 -10.66
CA ILE A 150 12.42 -7.16 -12.11
C ILE A 150 12.86 -5.83 -12.71
N GLN A 151 12.54 -4.68 -12.09
CA GLN A 151 12.97 -3.38 -12.62
C GLN A 151 14.49 -3.29 -12.74
N LYS A 152 15.21 -3.69 -11.68
CA LYS A 152 16.68 -3.69 -11.67
C LYS A 152 17.26 -4.59 -12.77
N LEU A 153 16.73 -5.81 -12.91
CA LEU A 153 17.17 -6.76 -13.93
C LEU A 153 16.88 -6.23 -15.35
N LEU A 154 15.69 -5.68 -15.58
CA LEU A 154 15.33 -5.13 -16.88
C LEU A 154 16.22 -3.94 -17.26
N ARG A 155 16.44 -2.99 -16.34
CA ARG A 155 17.34 -1.85 -16.57
C ARG A 155 18.81 -2.25 -16.77
N ALA A 156 19.24 -3.35 -16.16
CA ALA A 156 20.60 -3.88 -16.38
C ALA A 156 20.77 -4.57 -17.74
N ASN A 157 19.68 -5.05 -18.35
CA ASN A 157 19.72 -5.87 -19.57
C ASN A 157 19.25 -5.14 -20.84
N PHE A 158 18.60 -3.98 -20.71
CA PHE A 158 18.04 -3.22 -21.84
C PHE A 158 18.48 -1.76 -21.82
N GLN A 159 18.65 -1.16 -23.00
CA GLN A 159 19.01 0.26 -23.15
C GLN A 159 17.88 1.20 -22.74
N GLN A 160 16.64 0.72 -22.80
CA GLN A 160 15.45 1.46 -22.42
C GLN A 160 15.38 1.68 -20.91
N LYS A 161 14.89 2.84 -20.49
CA LYS A 161 14.56 3.10 -19.09
C LYS A 161 13.22 2.45 -18.77
N ILE A 162 13.29 1.22 -18.24
CA ILE A 162 12.12 0.42 -17.93
C ILE A 162 11.61 0.72 -16.51
N ASN A 163 10.32 0.97 -16.38
CA ASN A 163 9.63 1.34 -15.16
C ASN A 163 8.57 0.30 -14.81
N VAL A 164 8.66 -0.32 -13.64
CA VAL A 164 7.73 -1.37 -13.20
C VAL A 164 6.75 -0.80 -12.17
N TYR A 165 5.46 -1.09 -12.35
CA TYR A 165 4.39 -0.76 -11.42
C TYR A 165 3.81 -2.04 -10.84
N ASN A 166 3.89 -2.19 -9.52
CA ASN A 166 3.46 -3.38 -8.81
C ASN A 166 2.00 -3.26 -8.36
N PHE A 167 1.07 -3.79 -9.16
CA PHE A 167 -0.35 -3.91 -8.86
C PHE A 167 -0.70 -5.21 -8.12
N GLY A 168 0.29 -5.92 -7.56
CA GLY A 168 0.04 -7.06 -6.71
C GLY A 168 -0.89 -6.66 -5.55
N THR A 169 -1.91 -7.48 -5.29
CA THR A 169 -2.95 -7.20 -4.30
C THR A 169 -3.22 -8.44 -3.46
N GLY A 170 -3.47 -8.26 -2.16
CA GLY A 170 -3.81 -9.36 -1.26
C GLY A 170 -4.91 -10.26 -1.81
N ALA A 171 -4.70 -11.59 -1.77
CA ALA A 171 -5.67 -12.61 -2.20
C ALA A 171 -6.14 -12.58 -3.67
N HIS A 172 -5.60 -11.71 -4.53
CA HIS A 172 -5.91 -11.75 -5.97
C HIS A 172 -5.42 -13.05 -6.60
N TYR A 173 -6.22 -13.55 -7.54
CA TYR A 173 -5.86 -14.63 -8.47
C TYR A 173 -6.25 -14.18 -9.89
N SER A 174 -6.01 -15.02 -10.90
CA SER A 174 -6.10 -14.63 -12.31
C SER A 174 -7.39 -13.90 -12.70
N THR A 175 -8.54 -14.20 -12.10
CA THR A 175 -9.79 -13.47 -12.39
C THR A 175 -9.69 -11.98 -12.03
N GLN A 176 -9.30 -11.62 -10.80
CA GLN A 176 -9.19 -10.20 -10.40
C GLN A 176 -8.06 -9.50 -11.14
N GLU A 177 -6.93 -10.18 -11.33
CA GLU A 177 -5.74 -9.60 -11.98
C GLU A 177 -6.04 -9.15 -13.41
N ILE A 178 -6.79 -9.98 -14.14
CA ILE A 178 -7.22 -9.68 -15.50
C ILE A 178 -8.23 -8.53 -15.55
N LEU A 179 -9.17 -8.50 -14.61
CA LEU A 179 -10.13 -7.40 -14.50
C LEU A 179 -9.43 -6.09 -14.15
N PHE A 180 -8.39 -6.14 -13.32
CA PHE A 180 -7.61 -4.96 -12.97
C PHE A 180 -6.77 -4.47 -14.15
N PHE A 181 -6.15 -5.38 -14.90
CA PHE A 181 -5.48 -5.07 -16.15
C PHE A 181 -6.45 -4.42 -17.17
N PHE A 182 -7.62 -5.02 -17.37
CA PHE A 182 -8.64 -4.50 -18.28
C PHE A 182 -9.11 -3.09 -17.89
N ASP A 183 -9.29 -2.82 -16.60
CA ASP A 183 -9.71 -1.49 -16.15
C ASP A 183 -8.67 -0.41 -16.51
N TRP A 184 -7.36 -0.71 -16.44
CA TRP A 184 -6.32 0.20 -16.90
C TRP A 184 -6.34 0.42 -18.41
N LEU A 185 -6.49 -0.65 -19.19
CA LEU A 185 -6.63 -0.56 -20.64
C LEU A 185 -7.82 0.34 -21.03
N ARG A 186 -8.97 0.13 -20.39
CA ARG A 186 -10.20 0.91 -20.61
C ARG A 186 -10.02 2.39 -20.25
N LYS A 187 -9.19 2.70 -19.25
CA LYS A 187 -8.81 4.08 -18.88
C LYS A 187 -7.78 4.70 -19.84
N GLY A 188 -7.33 3.98 -20.86
CA GLY A 188 -6.31 4.42 -21.81
C GLY A 188 -4.90 4.47 -21.21
N ILE A 189 -4.66 3.79 -20.08
CA ILE A 189 -3.34 3.64 -19.47
C ILE A 189 -2.79 2.28 -19.89
N ILE A 190 -1.98 2.28 -20.95
CA ILE A 190 -1.55 1.08 -21.68
C ILE A 190 -0.06 0.87 -21.40
N PRO A 191 0.36 -0.23 -20.74
CA PRO A 191 1.76 -0.57 -20.55
C PRO A 191 2.37 -1.18 -21.83
N ASP A 192 3.69 -1.24 -21.94
CA ASP A 192 4.35 -2.02 -23.02
C ASP A 192 4.26 -3.53 -22.73
N LEU A 193 4.35 -3.90 -21.44
CA LEU A 193 4.35 -5.29 -20.96
C LEU A 193 3.47 -5.43 -19.72
N ALA A 194 2.66 -6.48 -19.66
CA ALA A 194 1.97 -6.94 -18.46
C ALA A 194 2.55 -8.29 -18.01
N ILE A 195 2.89 -8.41 -16.73
CA ILE A 195 3.39 -9.63 -16.09
C ILE A 195 2.38 -10.06 -15.04
N PHE A 196 1.92 -11.31 -15.10
CA PHE A 196 0.99 -11.90 -14.13
C PHE A 196 1.73 -12.96 -13.32
N VAL A 197 1.67 -12.88 -11.99
CA VAL A 197 2.39 -13.79 -11.07
C VAL A 197 1.38 -14.65 -10.31
N ASP A 198 1.17 -15.85 -10.81
CA ASP A 198 0.04 -16.73 -10.46
C ASP A 198 0.49 -18.05 -9.82
N GLY A 199 -0.50 -18.85 -9.41
CA GLY A 199 -0.33 -20.23 -8.94
C GLY A 199 -0.72 -20.44 -7.47
N LEU A 200 -0.30 -19.53 -6.58
CA LEU A 200 -0.60 -19.60 -5.15
C LEU A 200 -2.10 -19.49 -4.87
N ASN A 201 -2.73 -18.38 -5.27
CA ASN A 201 -4.12 -18.08 -4.95
C ASN A 201 -5.12 -18.84 -5.83
N GLU A 202 -4.70 -19.31 -7.01
CA GLU A 202 -5.53 -20.12 -7.92
C GLU A 202 -6.22 -21.27 -7.18
N HIS A 203 -5.47 -21.96 -6.33
CA HIS A 203 -5.93 -23.13 -5.57
C HIS A 203 -6.67 -22.77 -4.28
N ALA A 204 -6.52 -21.54 -3.79
CA ALA A 204 -7.26 -21.05 -2.62
C ALA A 204 -8.72 -20.70 -2.96
N PHE A 205 -9.00 -20.41 -4.24
CA PHE A 205 -10.32 -19.98 -4.72
C PHE A 205 -10.88 -20.92 -5.82
N PRO A 206 -11.09 -22.21 -5.55
CA PRO A 206 -11.50 -23.18 -6.58
C PRO A 206 -12.90 -22.93 -7.17
N GLY A 207 -13.74 -22.16 -6.46
CA GLY A 207 -15.10 -21.81 -6.90
C GLY A 207 -15.21 -20.53 -7.73
N ASP A 208 -14.08 -19.88 -8.08
CA ASP A 208 -14.08 -18.57 -8.76
C ASP A 208 -14.86 -17.50 -7.98
N ARG A 209 -14.75 -17.56 -6.66
CA ARG A 209 -15.35 -16.61 -5.69
C ARG A 209 -14.20 -15.91 -4.99
N SER A 210 -14.20 -14.59 -4.98
CA SER A 210 -13.14 -13.83 -4.33
C SER A 210 -13.23 -13.93 -2.81
N ALA A 211 -12.20 -13.45 -2.12
CA ALA A 211 -12.20 -13.34 -0.66
C ALA A 211 -13.39 -12.51 -0.12
N LEU A 212 -13.92 -11.54 -0.89
CA LEU A 212 -15.03 -10.69 -0.45
C LEU A 212 -16.41 -11.16 -0.93
N SER A 213 -16.48 -12.11 -1.87
CA SER A 213 -17.75 -12.45 -2.51
C SER A 213 -18.80 -12.96 -1.51
N SER A 214 -18.40 -13.81 -0.55
CA SER A 214 -19.33 -14.30 0.48
C SER A 214 -19.84 -13.19 1.40
N PHE A 215 -19.02 -12.19 1.69
CA PHE A 215 -19.43 -11.03 2.47
C PHE A 215 -20.45 -10.19 1.69
N LEU A 216 -20.17 -9.91 0.43
CA LEU A 216 -21.07 -9.15 -0.44
C LEU A 216 -22.40 -9.87 -0.66
N GLU A 217 -22.38 -11.18 -0.90
CA GLU A 217 -23.59 -12.00 -1.05
C GLU A 217 -24.43 -11.95 0.21
N GLN A 218 -23.84 -12.18 1.39
CA GLN A 218 -24.58 -12.16 2.65
C GLN A 218 -25.21 -10.79 2.92
N ASP A 219 -24.48 -9.71 2.66
CA ASP A 219 -25.01 -8.37 2.88
C ASP A 219 -26.06 -7.98 1.84
N TYR A 220 -25.90 -8.39 0.59
CA TYR A 220 -26.91 -8.21 -0.45
C TYR A 220 -28.20 -9.00 -0.16
N GLU A 221 -28.08 -10.25 0.28
CA GLU A 221 -29.22 -11.07 0.70
C GLU A 221 -29.94 -10.48 1.92
N LYS A 222 -29.21 -9.94 2.91
CA LYS A 222 -29.83 -9.21 4.02
C LYS A 222 -30.62 -8.00 3.51
N ILE A 223 -30.08 -7.26 2.55
CA ILE A 223 -30.78 -6.12 1.93
C ILE A 223 -32.04 -6.61 1.22
N LEU A 224 -31.95 -7.62 0.35
CA LEU A 224 -33.09 -8.17 -0.38
C LEU A 224 -34.20 -8.67 0.56
N ASN A 225 -33.84 -9.45 1.59
CA ASN A 225 -34.79 -9.97 2.57
C ASN A 225 -35.36 -8.87 3.50
N SER A 226 -34.73 -7.69 3.52
CA SER A 226 -35.22 -6.53 4.25
C SER A 226 -36.15 -5.63 3.44
N LEU A 227 -36.18 -5.77 2.11
CA LEU A 227 -37.05 -5.03 1.22
C LEU A 227 -38.47 -5.66 1.23
N PRO A 228 -39.54 -4.88 1.46
CA PRO A 228 -40.91 -5.38 1.39
C PRO A 228 -41.24 -5.88 -0.02
N GLY A 229 -42.07 -6.92 -0.10
CA GLY A 229 -42.26 -7.82 -1.24
C GLY A 229 -42.40 -7.18 -2.63
N GLN A 230 -41.91 -7.92 -3.63
CA GLN A 230 -41.80 -7.60 -5.06
C GLN A 230 -43.12 -7.33 -5.83
N ASP A 231 -44.23 -7.03 -5.15
CA ASP A 231 -45.51 -6.73 -5.81
C ASP A 231 -45.97 -5.30 -5.47
N ALA A 232 -45.33 -4.30 -6.07
CA ALA A 232 -45.95 -3.04 -6.51
C ALA A 232 -44.88 -2.07 -7.03
N GLY A 233 -45.10 -1.56 -8.24
CA GLY A 233 -44.32 -0.45 -8.78
C GLY A 233 -44.47 0.84 -7.97
N ASP A 234 -43.45 1.67 -8.11
CA ASP A 234 -43.35 3.09 -7.81
C ASP A 234 -43.33 3.59 -6.36
N GLN A 235 -42.22 4.30 -6.10
CA GLN A 235 -41.85 5.14 -4.95
C GLN A 235 -41.39 4.41 -3.69
N VAL A 236 -40.08 4.51 -3.42
CA VAL A 236 -39.47 4.21 -2.12
C VAL A 236 -40.25 4.99 -1.06
N SER A 237 -41.01 4.28 -0.22
CA SER A 237 -41.87 4.93 0.77
C SER A 237 -41.04 5.76 1.75
N ALA A 238 -41.59 6.85 2.30
CA ALA A 238 -40.93 7.66 3.33
C ALA A 238 -40.44 6.82 4.54
N PHE A 239 -41.09 5.68 4.77
CA PHE A 239 -40.71 4.70 5.78
C PHE A 239 -39.35 4.04 5.49
N GLU A 240 -39.04 3.74 4.23
CA GLU A 240 -37.74 3.18 3.83
C GLU A 240 -36.61 4.21 3.92
N HIS A 241 -36.88 5.48 3.63
CA HIS A 241 -35.91 6.55 3.88
C HIS A 241 -35.62 6.72 5.38
N LEU A 242 -36.66 6.65 6.23
CA LEU A 242 -36.51 6.68 7.69
C LEU A 242 -35.78 5.44 8.21
N ARG A 243 -36.03 4.27 7.63
CA ARG A 243 -35.34 3.01 7.97
C ARG A 243 -33.86 3.07 7.60
N LEU A 244 -33.51 3.51 6.39
CA LEU A 244 -32.12 3.71 5.97
C LEU A 244 -31.41 4.78 6.81
N ALA A 245 -32.10 5.88 7.12
CA ALA A 245 -31.56 6.90 8.02
C ALA A 245 -31.33 6.35 9.43
N PHE A 246 -32.25 5.53 9.95
CA PHE A 246 -32.13 4.86 11.25
C PHE A 246 -30.91 3.94 11.31
N PHE A 247 -30.67 3.11 10.28
CA PHE A 247 -29.47 2.27 10.23
C PHE A 247 -28.17 3.05 10.06
N LYS A 248 -28.21 4.29 9.55
CA LYS A 248 -27.05 5.18 9.47
C LYS A 248 -26.77 5.95 10.76
N LEU A 249 -27.62 5.82 11.78
CA LEU A 249 -27.40 6.49 13.07
C LEU A 249 -26.18 5.88 13.78
N PRO A 250 -25.26 6.70 14.30
CA PRO A 250 -24.07 6.24 15.02
C PRO A 250 -24.35 5.24 16.15
N VAL A 251 -25.42 5.45 16.94
CA VAL A 251 -25.77 4.52 18.03
C VAL A 251 -26.19 3.13 17.52
N VAL A 252 -26.87 3.08 16.37
CA VAL A 252 -27.28 1.82 15.72
C VAL A 252 -26.05 1.15 15.09
N GLN A 253 -25.16 1.92 14.47
CA GLN A 253 -23.88 1.43 13.95
C GLN A 253 -22.99 0.85 15.05
N LEU A 254 -22.92 1.48 16.22
CA LEU A 254 -22.19 0.97 17.39
C LEU A 254 -22.80 -0.34 17.91
N PHE A 255 -24.13 -0.41 18.02
CA PHE A 255 -24.84 -1.61 18.45
C PHE A 255 -24.68 -2.76 17.46
N LEU A 256 -24.76 -2.49 16.15
CA LEU A 256 -24.48 -3.46 15.10
C LEU A 256 -23.01 -3.91 15.09
N ARG A 257 -22.04 -3.03 15.39
CA ARG A 257 -20.62 -3.40 15.60
C ARG A 257 -20.40 -4.30 16.82
N GLN A 258 -21.22 -4.17 17.87
CA GLN A 258 -21.13 -5.03 19.05
C GLN A 258 -21.82 -6.39 18.84
N LEU A 259 -22.81 -6.46 17.96
CA LEU A 259 -23.52 -7.69 17.61
C LEU A 259 -22.90 -8.46 16.44
N GLY A 260 -22.26 -7.76 15.51
CA GLY A 260 -21.55 -8.32 14.38
C GLY A 260 -20.06 -8.41 14.69
N SER A 261 -19.54 -9.64 14.78
CA SER A 261 -18.12 -9.91 14.56
C SER A 261 -17.62 -9.05 13.40
N GLU A 262 -16.66 -8.15 13.64
CA GLU A 262 -15.95 -7.52 12.54
C GLU A 262 -15.52 -8.62 11.56
N PRO A 263 -15.60 -8.42 10.24
CA PRO A 263 -15.03 -9.36 9.29
C PRO A 263 -13.49 -9.22 9.31
N THR A 264 -12.89 -9.43 10.47
CA THR A 264 -11.50 -9.83 10.59
C THR A 264 -11.40 -11.21 9.94
N GLY A 265 -10.96 -11.23 8.67
CA GLY A 265 -10.63 -12.46 7.97
C GLY A 265 -11.63 -12.89 6.90
N ALA A 266 -11.85 -12.03 5.91
CA ALA A 266 -12.39 -12.44 4.59
C ALA A 266 -11.58 -13.57 3.91
N LEU A 267 -10.40 -13.93 4.42
CA LEU A 267 -9.59 -15.06 3.95
C LEU A 267 -10.26 -16.44 4.13
N VAL A 268 -11.27 -16.59 5.01
CA VAL A 268 -11.83 -17.92 5.33
C VAL A 268 -13.18 -18.19 4.64
N ALA A 269 -13.89 -17.16 4.17
CA ALA A 269 -15.29 -17.31 3.74
C ALA A 269 -15.48 -17.99 2.36
N GLY A 270 -14.48 -17.92 1.47
CA GLY A 270 -14.56 -18.45 0.09
C GLY A 270 -14.18 -19.93 -0.11
N VAL A 271 -13.76 -20.63 0.94
CA VAL A 271 -13.34 -22.04 0.85
C VAL A 271 -14.58 -22.97 0.88
N PRO A 272 -14.80 -23.83 -0.14
CA PRO A 272 -15.86 -24.84 -0.12
C PRO A 272 -15.88 -25.64 1.20
N GLU A 273 -17.06 -25.91 1.74
CA GLU A 273 -17.23 -26.61 3.04
C GLU A 273 -16.48 -27.96 3.10
N ALA A 274 -16.41 -28.67 1.97
CA ALA A 274 -15.64 -29.92 1.84
C ALA A 274 -14.13 -29.76 2.08
N LEU A 275 -13.57 -28.58 1.78
CA LEU A 275 -12.16 -28.23 2.05
C LEU A 275 -11.95 -27.64 3.46
N ARG A 276 -13.02 -27.37 4.22
CA ARG A 276 -12.94 -27.04 5.65
C ARG A 276 -12.93 -28.28 6.55
N GLN A 277 -13.57 -29.36 6.11
CA GLN A 277 -13.79 -30.57 6.92
C GLN A 277 -12.78 -31.71 6.66
N GLY A 278 -11.89 -31.59 5.67
CA GLY A 278 -10.89 -32.62 5.38
C GLY A 278 -9.79 -32.71 6.45
N ASP A 279 -9.32 -33.93 6.74
CA ASP A 279 -8.09 -34.12 7.55
C ASP A 279 -6.86 -33.81 6.68
N PHE A 280 -6.40 -32.59 6.84
CA PHE A 280 -5.34 -31.94 6.08
C PHE A 280 -3.99 -31.97 6.81
N ARG A 281 -3.86 -32.74 7.91
CA ARG A 281 -2.61 -32.76 8.71
C ARG A 281 -1.51 -33.64 8.11
N ASN A 282 -1.83 -34.52 7.16
CA ASN A 282 -0.86 -35.41 6.53
C ASN A 282 -0.59 -35.03 5.06
N LEU A 283 0.43 -34.20 4.85
CA LEU A 283 0.86 -33.73 3.52
C LEU A 283 1.35 -34.84 2.58
N THR A 284 1.61 -36.05 3.11
CA THR A 284 2.17 -37.18 2.35
C THR A 284 1.12 -38.14 1.79
N ARG A 285 -0.18 -37.96 2.10
CA ARG A 285 -1.22 -38.85 1.60
C ARG A 285 -1.45 -38.69 0.09
N PRO A 286 -1.88 -39.74 -0.64
CA PRO A 286 -2.30 -39.61 -2.02
C PRO A 286 -3.39 -38.55 -2.23
N ALA A 287 -3.42 -37.93 -3.41
CA ALA A 287 -4.51 -37.05 -3.81
C ALA A 287 -5.82 -37.85 -3.94
N THR A 288 -6.91 -37.32 -3.38
CA THR A 288 -8.24 -37.87 -3.62
C THR A 288 -8.72 -37.53 -5.04
N ALA A 289 -9.73 -38.26 -5.51
CA ALA A 289 -10.39 -37.95 -6.78
C ALA A 289 -10.96 -36.53 -6.79
N GLU A 290 -11.52 -36.08 -5.66
CA GLU A 290 -12.09 -34.74 -5.53
C GLU A 290 -11.02 -33.64 -5.56
N GLU A 291 -9.91 -33.79 -4.85
CA GLU A 291 -8.80 -32.83 -4.91
C GLU A 291 -8.21 -32.72 -6.32
N THR A 292 -8.11 -33.84 -7.02
CA THR A 292 -7.66 -33.90 -8.42
C THR A 292 -8.64 -33.19 -9.34
N ARG A 293 -9.94 -33.41 -9.16
CA ARG A 293 -11.01 -32.75 -9.92
C ARG A 293 -11.01 -31.24 -9.69
N LEU A 294 -10.95 -30.79 -8.44
CA LEU A 294 -10.91 -29.37 -8.08
C LEU A 294 -9.66 -28.69 -8.65
N SER A 295 -8.50 -29.31 -8.51
CA SER A 295 -7.25 -28.79 -9.08
C SER A 295 -7.34 -28.68 -10.60
N THR A 296 -7.96 -29.66 -11.28
CA THR A 296 -8.15 -29.60 -12.74
C THR A 296 -9.04 -28.43 -13.15
N VAL A 297 -10.16 -28.19 -12.44
CA VAL A 297 -11.06 -27.06 -12.68
C VAL A 297 -10.32 -25.72 -12.52
N VAL A 298 -9.52 -25.58 -11.46
CA VAL A 298 -8.68 -24.40 -11.22
C VAL A 298 -7.72 -24.15 -12.37
N LEU A 299 -6.98 -25.17 -12.81
CA LEU A 299 -6.00 -25.04 -13.89
C LEU A 299 -6.67 -24.75 -15.25
N ASP A 300 -7.88 -25.27 -15.48
CA ASP A 300 -8.66 -24.95 -16.68
C ASP A 300 -9.16 -23.52 -16.69
N ARG A 301 -9.61 -23.00 -15.53
CA ARG A 301 -9.94 -21.58 -15.38
C ARG A 301 -8.70 -20.73 -15.68
N PHE A 302 -7.58 -21.00 -15.01
CA PHE A 302 -6.34 -20.26 -15.22
C PHE A 302 -5.91 -20.24 -16.70
N THR A 303 -6.01 -21.37 -17.38
CA THR A 303 -5.66 -21.46 -18.81
C THR A 303 -6.57 -20.56 -19.67
N ARG A 304 -7.88 -20.53 -19.38
CA ARG A 304 -8.83 -19.62 -20.05
C ARG A 304 -8.58 -18.15 -19.71
N SER A 305 -8.19 -17.87 -18.47
CA SER A 305 -7.76 -16.54 -18.01
C SER A 305 -6.57 -16.04 -18.84
N MET A 306 -5.52 -16.85 -18.99
CA MET A 306 -4.35 -16.49 -19.81
C MET A 306 -4.71 -16.16 -21.26
N VAL A 307 -5.59 -16.96 -21.89
CA VAL A 307 -6.06 -16.72 -23.27
C VAL A 307 -6.80 -15.38 -23.35
N SER A 308 -7.68 -15.10 -22.39
CA SER A 308 -8.47 -13.86 -22.37
C SER A 308 -7.57 -12.63 -22.19
N ALA A 309 -6.64 -12.68 -21.25
CA ALA A 309 -5.69 -11.61 -21.00
C ALA A 309 -4.74 -11.38 -22.18
N THR A 310 -4.25 -12.44 -22.81
CA THR A 310 -3.45 -12.35 -24.03
C THR A 310 -4.22 -11.68 -25.17
N GLY A 311 -5.50 -12.04 -25.36
CA GLY A 311 -6.37 -11.39 -26.35
C GLY A 311 -6.54 -9.89 -26.11
N MET A 312 -6.78 -9.49 -24.86
CA MET A 312 -6.89 -8.07 -24.49
C MET A 312 -5.58 -7.31 -24.64
N ALA A 313 -4.46 -7.94 -24.26
CA ALA A 313 -3.13 -7.36 -24.42
C ALA A 313 -2.82 -7.10 -25.90
N ASN A 314 -2.98 -8.12 -26.75
CA ASN A 314 -2.73 -8.01 -28.19
C ASN A 314 -3.60 -6.93 -28.86
N ALA A 315 -4.88 -6.84 -28.50
CA ALA A 315 -5.79 -5.83 -29.02
C ALA A 315 -5.36 -4.39 -28.69
N ASN A 316 -4.51 -4.20 -27.68
CA ASN A 316 -4.00 -2.91 -27.23
C ASN A 316 -2.49 -2.73 -27.49
N GLY A 317 -1.86 -3.62 -28.26
CA GLY A 317 -0.42 -3.56 -28.54
C GLY A 317 0.46 -3.82 -27.31
N VAL A 318 -0.05 -4.54 -26.32
CA VAL A 318 0.63 -4.91 -25.08
C VAL A 318 1.10 -6.35 -25.19
N GLN A 319 2.29 -6.64 -24.67
CA GLN A 319 2.76 -8.00 -24.48
C GLN A 319 2.35 -8.53 -23.10
N ALA A 320 1.97 -9.80 -22.99
CA ALA A 320 1.61 -10.42 -21.72
C ALA A 320 2.53 -11.61 -21.41
N LEU A 321 3.01 -11.72 -20.17
CA LEU A 321 3.78 -12.84 -19.66
C LEU A 321 3.11 -13.41 -18.40
N PHE A 322 2.87 -14.71 -18.36
CA PHE A 322 2.27 -15.40 -17.21
C PHE A 322 3.31 -16.25 -16.49
N VAL A 323 3.58 -15.92 -15.24
CA VAL A 323 4.62 -16.55 -14.42
C VAL A 323 3.98 -17.44 -13.37
N TRP A 324 4.27 -18.73 -13.41
CA TRP A 324 3.85 -19.66 -12.38
C TRP A 324 4.88 -19.71 -11.25
N GLN A 325 4.49 -19.20 -10.08
CA GLN A 325 5.39 -18.90 -8.96
C GLN A 325 5.61 -20.11 -8.02
N PRO A 326 6.71 -20.15 -7.25
CA PRO A 326 6.96 -21.19 -6.25
C PRO A 326 5.99 -21.15 -5.06
N VAL A 327 5.74 -22.30 -4.45
CA VAL A 327 4.93 -22.45 -3.23
C VAL A 327 5.56 -23.46 -2.28
N PRO A 328 5.33 -23.36 -0.95
CA PRO A 328 6.00 -24.23 0.02
C PRO A 328 5.77 -25.73 -0.21
N LEU A 329 4.60 -26.11 -0.70
CA LEU A 329 4.20 -27.51 -0.87
C LEU A 329 4.66 -28.14 -2.20
N TYR A 330 5.56 -27.49 -2.95
CA TYR A 330 6.08 -28.03 -4.21
C TYR A 330 7.59 -27.85 -4.33
N LYS A 331 8.33 -28.97 -4.34
CA LYS A 331 9.80 -29.01 -4.52
C LYS A 331 10.58 -28.05 -3.58
N HIS A 332 10.13 -27.97 -2.33
CA HIS A 332 10.80 -27.24 -1.25
C HIS A 332 11.02 -28.16 -0.05
N ASP A 333 12.14 -27.98 0.66
CA ASP A 333 12.40 -28.70 1.89
C ASP A 333 11.64 -28.07 3.06
N LEU A 334 10.53 -28.68 3.47
CA LEU A 334 9.67 -28.19 4.55
C LEU A 334 10.37 -28.13 5.91
N ARG A 335 11.54 -28.76 6.10
CA ARG A 335 12.34 -28.59 7.33
C ARG A 335 12.90 -27.17 7.46
N LEU A 336 12.99 -26.44 6.35
CA LEU A 336 13.41 -25.03 6.28
C LEU A 336 12.21 -24.07 6.35
N HIS A 337 11.00 -24.59 6.59
CA HIS A 337 9.75 -23.85 6.61
C HIS A 337 9.06 -23.98 7.99
N PRO A 338 9.43 -23.14 8.98
CA PRO A 338 8.96 -23.24 10.37
C PRO A 338 7.53 -22.71 10.58
N PHE A 339 6.81 -22.36 9.52
CA PHE A 339 5.47 -21.80 9.59
C PHE A 339 4.40 -22.84 9.24
N ASP A 340 3.31 -22.84 10.00
CA ASP A 340 2.17 -23.71 9.75
C ASP A 340 1.44 -23.28 8.47
N ILE A 341 1.33 -24.20 7.51
CA ILE A 341 0.64 -23.96 6.24
C ILE A 341 -0.86 -24.23 6.43
N GLN A 342 -1.69 -23.22 6.16
CA GLN A 342 -3.13 -23.35 6.31
C GLN A 342 -3.75 -24.34 5.31
N PRO A 343 -4.87 -25.00 5.68
CA PRO A 343 -5.55 -25.97 4.80
C PRO A 343 -5.92 -25.44 3.41
N SER A 344 -6.24 -24.15 3.29
CA SER A 344 -6.56 -23.48 2.02
C SER A 344 -5.44 -23.56 0.97
N HIS A 345 -4.19 -23.74 1.40
CA HIS A 345 -3.03 -23.86 0.52
C HIS A 345 -2.70 -25.32 0.16
N GLN A 346 -3.36 -26.31 0.75
CA GLN A 346 -2.95 -27.70 0.57
C GLN A 346 -3.22 -28.28 -0.81
N LEU A 347 -4.15 -27.70 -1.57
CA LEU A 347 -4.38 -28.09 -2.96
C LEU A 347 -3.13 -27.87 -3.83
N HIS A 348 -2.15 -27.06 -3.42
CA HIS A 348 -0.88 -26.89 -4.12
C HIS A 348 -0.16 -28.22 -4.35
N ARG A 349 -0.20 -29.15 -3.38
CA ARG A 349 0.47 -30.46 -3.48
C ARG A 349 -0.06 -31.34 -4.62
N VAL A 350 -1.29 -31.07 -5.07
CA VAL A 350 -1.96 -31.79 -6.16
C VAL A 350 -1.89 -30.96 -7.45
N GLY A 351 -2.24 -29.68 -7.37
CA GLY A 351 -2.33 -28.80 -8.51
C GLY A 351 -1.00 -28.48 -9.17
N TYR A 352 0.08 -28.32 -8.40
CA TYR A 352 1.39 -28.00 -8.97
C TYR A 352 1.97 -29.15 -9.82
N PRO A 353 1.95 -30.43 -9.38
CA PRO A 353 2.30 -31.55 -10.24
C PRO A 353 1.46 -31.62 -11.52
N LEU A 354 0.14 -31.43 -11.42
CA LEU A 354 -0.75 -31.42 -12.60
C LEU A 354 -0.42 -30.27 -13.56
N MET A 355 -0.09 -29.10 -13.04
CA MET A 355 0.33 -27.96 -13.86
C MET A 355 1.69 -28.20 -14.53
N TYR A 356 2.64 -28.79 -13.80
CA TYR A 356 3.93 -29.20 -14.36
C TYR A 356 3.74 -30.19 -15.53
N ASP A 357 2.81 -31.13 -15.40
CA ASP A 357 2.48 -32.04 -16.51
C ASP A 357 1.88 -31.32 -17.73
N ARG A 358 1.11 -30.23 -17.54
CA ARG A 358 0.63 -29.39 -18.66
C ARG A 358 1.80 -28.64 -19.31
N TYR A 359 2.68 -28.07 -18.50
CA TYR A 359 3.88 -27.37 -18.95
C TYR A 359 4.80 -28.29 -19.76
N ARG A 360 5.18 -29.45 -19.20
CA ARG A 360 6.07 -30.44 -19.84
C ARG A 360 5.51 -31.00 -21.16
N ARG A 361 4.19 -31.11 -21.28
CA ARG A 361 3.52 -31.56 -22.51
C ARG A 361 3.36 -30.45 -23.56
N GLY A 362 3.82 -29.22 -23.29
CA GLY A 362 3.65 -28.08 -24.19
C GLY A 362 2.19 -27.67 -24.35
N SER A 363 1.34 -27.94 -23.37
CA SER A 363 -0.10 -27.61 -23.42
C SER A 363 -0.41 -26.18 -22.99
N LEU A 364 0.61 -25.38 -22.66
CA LEU A 364 0.49 -23.99 -22.21
C LEU A 364 0.99 -23.03 -23.31
N PRO A 365 0.47 -21.79 -23.37
CA PRO A 365 0.91 -20.79 -24.36
C PRO A 365 2.41 -20.46 -24.29
N ALA A 366 2.97 -19.97 -25.40
CA ALA A 366 4.39 -19.61 -25.49
C ALA A 366 4.81 -18.46 -24.56
N ASN A 367 3.85 -17.66 -24.09
CA ASN A 367 4.06 -16.59 -23.11
C ASN A 367 3.82 -17.04 -21.66
N PHE A 368 3.94 -18.34 -21.39
CA PHE A 368 3.95 -18.91 -20.04
C PHE A 368 5.38 -19.18 -19.58
N ALA A 369 5.68 -18.82 -18.33
CA ALA A 369 6.97 -19.00 -17.67
C ALA A 369 6.81 -19.91 -16.45
N TRP A 370 7.51 -21.05 -16.46
CA TRP A 370 7.56 -21.96 -15.33
C TRP A 370 8.68 -21.58 -14.36
N CYS A 371 8.32 -21.01 -13.21
CA CYS A 371 9.28 -20.58 -12.18
C CYS A 371 9.03 -21.25 -10.82
N ALA A 372 8.18 -22.27 -10.75
CA ALA A 372 7.83 -22.93 -9.49
C ALA A 372 8.99 -23.71 -8.83
N GLU A 373 10.05 -23.98 -9.59
CA GLU A 373 11.17 -24.84 -9.18
C GLU A 373 12.42 -24.04 -8.77
N VAL A 374 12.37 -22.70 -8.75
CA VAL A 374 13.54 -21.87 -8.38
C VAL A 374 14.07 -22.12 -6.95
N GLN A 375 13.25 -22.78 -6.13
CA GLN A 375 13.53 -23.17 -4.76
C GLN A 375 14.06 -24.61 -4.60
N GLU A 376 14.08 -25.41 -5.66
CA GLU A 376 14.49 -26.82 -5.60
C GLU A 376 15.98 -26.95 -5.22
N GLY A 377 16.28 -27.83 -4.25
CA GLY A 377 17.65 -28.09 -3.80
C GLY A 377 18.30 -27.00 -2.94
N ARG A 378 17.56 -25.95 -2.57
CA ARG A 378 18.04 -24.85 -1.71
C ARG A 378 18.13 -25.28 -0.25
N SER A 379 19.12 -24.74 0.45
CA SER A 379 19.34 -24.99 1.89
C SER A 379 19.01 -23.78 2.76
N GLU A 380 18.72 -22.64 2.13
CA GLU A 380 18.28 -21.42 2.80
C GLU A 380 16.78 -21.50 3.12
N MET A 381 16.37 -20.91 4.25
CA MET A 381 14.96 -20.56 4.47
C MET A 381 14.52 -19.62 3.35
N LEU A 382 13.32 -19.76 2.78
CA LEU A 382 12.90 -18.95 1.62
C LEU A 382 11.62 -18.15 1.85
N TYR A 383 10.98 -18.37 2.99
CA TYR A 383 9.69 -17.80 3.34
C TYR A 383 9.77 -16.98 4.63
N VAL A 384 8.96 -15.93 4.75
CA VAL A 384 8.85 -15.08 5.95
C VAL A 384 7.61 -15.39 6.79
N ASP A 385 6.67 -16.15 6.22
CA ASP A 385 5.53 -16.75 6.89
C ASP A 385 5.10 -18.01 6.12
N GLN A 386 3.85 -18.44 6.28
CA GLN A 386 3.31 -19.64 5.62
C GLN A 386 3.42 -19.68 4.09
N VAL A 387 3.52 -18.54 3.38
CA VAL A 387 3.52 -18.49 1.90
C VAL A 387 4.31 -17.34 1.30
N HIS A 388 4.60 -16.28 2.06
CA HIS A 388 5.26 -15.08 1.54
C HIS A 388 6.78 -15.18 1.54
N TYR A 389 7.39 -14.49 0.59
CA TYR A 389 8.78 -14.70 0.22
C TYR A 389 9.75 -13.85 1.05
N ARG A 390 10.88 -14.49 1.39
CA ARG A 390 12.09 -13.73 1.71
C ARG A 390 12.59 -12.99 0.46
N PRO A 391 13.37 -11.90 0.65
CA PRO A 391 13.99 -11.17 -0.47
C PRO A 391 14.72 -12.08 -1.47
N LEU A 392 15.39 -13.13 -0.97
CA LEU A 392 16.06 -14.13 -1.80
C LEU A 392 15.10 -14.83 -2.77
N LEU A 393 13.96 -15.36 -2.30
CA LEU A 393 13.01 -16.06 -3.18
C LEU A 393 12.33 -15.10 -4.17
N ALA A 394 12.02 -13.87 -3.74
CA ALA A 394 11.52 -12.81 -4.62
C ALA A 394 12.52 -12.48 -5.75
N ARG A 395 13.81 -12.38 -5.42
CA ARG A 395 14.89 -12.20 -6.40
C ARG A 395 15.00 -13.37 -7.37
N LEU A 396 14.97 -14.60 -6.88
CA LEU A 396 15.06 -15.80 -7.73
C LEU A 396 13.90 -15.90 -8.72
N LEU A 397 12.69 -15.58 -8.27
CA LEU A 397 11.52 -15.50 -9.13
C LEU A 397 11.66 -14.39 -10.18
N ALA A 398 12.16 -13.21 -9.80
CA ALA A 398 12.44 -12.12 -10.74
C ALA A 398 13.48 -12.51 -11.79
N GLU A 399 14.57 -13.18 -11.40
CA GLU A 399 15.60 -13.69 -12.32
C GLU A 399 15.03 -14.76 -13.27
N CYS A 400 14.17 -15.66 -12.79
CA CYS A 400 13.49 -16.63 -13.63
C CYS A 400 12.51 -15.95 -14.61
N THR A 401 11.78 -14.93 -14.13
CA THR A 401 10.85 -14.15 -14.96
C THR A 401 11.56 -13.46 -16.11
N VAL A 402 12.67 -12.74 -15.83
CA VAL A 402 13.44 -12.03 -16.86
C VAL A 402 14.14 -13.02 -17.80
N ARG A 403 14.61 -14.18 -17.31
CA ARG A 403 15.13 -15.26 -18.17
C ARG A 403 14.08 -15.75 -19.16
N ASN A 404 12.86 -16.02 -18.71
CA ASN A 404 11.78 -16.45 -19.58
C ASN A 404 11.34 -15.35 -20.56
N LEU A 405 11.31 -14.10 -20.13
CA LEU A 405 11.06 -12.97 -21.02
C LEU A 405 12.08 -12.93 -22.17
N LEU A 406 13.36 -13.16 -21.88
CA LEU A 406 14.45 -13.16 -22.85
C LEU A 406 14.49 -14.39 -23.75
N SER A 407 14.08 -15.56 -23.25
CA SER A 407 14.02 -16.79 -24.07
C SER A 407 12.80 -16.85 -24.96
N ASN A 408 11.74 -16.10 -24.63
CA ASN A 408 10.50 -16.06 -25.40
C ASN A 408 10.55 -14.98 -26.49
N HIS A 409 9.76 -15.14 -27.55
CA HIS A 409 9.68 -14.17 -28.65
C HIS A 409 9.16 -12.77 -28.25
N ILE A 410 8.73 -12.61 -26.99
CA ILE A 410 8.19 -11.37 -26.42
C ILE A 410 9.14 -10.18 -26.58
N VAL A 411 10.44 -10.34 -26.31
CA VAL A 411 11.40 -9.22 -26.38
C VAL A 411 11.54 -8.67 -27.80
N LYS A 412 11.44 -9.55 -28.81
CA LYS A 412 11.47 -9.14 -30.20
C LYS A 412 10.24 -8.30 -30.55
N GLU A 413 9.07 -8.67 -30.06
CA GLU A 413 7.82 -7.93 -30.29
C GLU A 413 7.79 -6.59 -29.55
N LEU A 414 8.41 -6.52 -28.37
CA LEU A 414 8.59 -5.27 -27.61
C LEU A 414 9.52 -4.26 -28.30
N GLY A 415 10.39 -4.73 -29.22
CA GLY A 415 11.40 -3.88 -29.87
C GLY A 415 12.43 -3.30 -28.91
N TRP A 416 12.62 -3.92 -27.74
CA TRP A 416 13.61 -3.48 -26.75
C TRP A 416 15.03 -3.90 -27.16
N THR A 417 16.01 -3.07 -26.81
CA THR A 417 17.39 -3.22 -27.28
C THR A 417 18.24 -3.77 -26.15
N ARG A 418 18.75 -4.98 -26.31
CA ARG A 418 19.60 -5.61 -25.30
C ARG A 418 20.95 -4.88 -25.19
N VAL A 419 21.45 -4.79 -23.97
CA VAL A 419 22.80 -4.25 -23.67
C VAL A 419 23.89 -5.29 -23.94
N SER A 420 23.59 -6.58 -23.74
CA SER A 420 24.51 -7.70 -23.93
C SER A 420 23.76 -8.94 -24.45
N SER A 421 24.48 -9.90 -25.03
CA SER A 421 23.96 -11.22 -25.40
C SER A 421 23.74 -12.12 -24.17
N GLU A 422 24.53 -11.94 -23.11
CA GLU A 422 24.38 -12.63 -21.83
C GLU A 422 23.47 -11.86 -20.87
N ILE A 423 22.89 -12.57 -19.89
CA ILE A 423 22.05 -11.95 -18.88
C ILE A 423 22.95 -11.30 -17.84
N VAL A 424 22.81 -10.00 -17.66
CA VAL A 424 23.48 -9.25 -16.60
C VAL A 424 22.62 -9.36 -15.34
N VAL A 425 23.12 -10.02 -14.32
CA VAL A 425 22.51 -10.01 -12.97
C VAL A 425 23.27 -8.96 -12.16
N PRO A 426 22.70 -7.76 -11.91
CA PRO A 426 23.38 -6.72 -11.16
C PRO A 426 23.61 -7.17 -9.72
N GLU A 427 24.60 -6.59 -9.05
CA GLU A 427 24.78 -6.80 -7.62
C GLU A 427 23.55 -6.27 -6.88
N MET A 428 22.84 -7.16 -6.20
CA MET A 428 21.65 -6.84 -5.43
C MET A 428 22.01 -6.92 -3.95
N SER A 429 22.73 -5.91 -3.45
CA SER A 429 23.04 -5.79 -2.01
C SER A 429 21.76 -5.93 -1.19
N GLU A 430 21.74 -6.89 -0.26
CA GLU A 430 20.69 -7.04 0.74
C GLU A 430 20.83 -6.02 1.88
N ARG A 431 22.01 -5.39 2.01
CA ARG A 431 22.23 -4.35 3.01
C ARG A 431 21.66 -3.04 2.49
N LEU A 432 20.72 -2.48 3.26
CA LEU A 432 20.58 -1.03 3.35
C LEU A 432 21.99 -0.49 3.56
N SER A 433 22.50 0.33 2.65
CA SER A 433 23.56 1.25 3.02
C SER A 433 22.98 2.07 4.16
N THR A 434 23.41 1.78 5.39
CA THR A 434 23.20 2.63 6.55
C THR A 434 23.65 4.01 6.09
N PRO A 435 22.76 5.02 6.03
CA PRO A 435 23.21 6.36 5.69
C PRO A 435 24.32 6.70 6.69
N ALA A 436 25.51 6.99 6.19
CA ALA A 436 26.59 7.46 7.04
C ALA A 436 26.02 8.60 7.91
N LEU A 437 26.32 8.59 9.22
CA LEU A 437 26.05 9.73 10.10
C LEU A 437 26.67 10.98 9.46
N ARG A 438 25.84 11.76 8.78
CA ARG A 438 26.16 13.06 8.19
C ARG A 438 25.79 14.13 9.21
N ASP A 439 26.48 15.26 9.15
CA ASP A 439 26.25 16.43 10.01
C ASP A 439 24.81 17.01 9.92
N ASN A 440 24.03 16.59 8.92
CA ASN A 440 22.60 16.88 8.79
C ASN A 440 21.79 15.57 8.88
N LEU A 441 20.77 15.53 9.74
CA LEU A 441 19.88 14.36 9.88
C LEU A 441 18.91 14.22 8.70
N VAL A 442 18.62 15.34 8.03
CA VAL A 442 17.68 15.42 6.91
C VAL A 442 18.12 16.56 5.98
N ASP A 443 18.27 16.28 4.68
CA ASP A 443 18.50 17.25 3.60
C ASP A 443 17.37 17.15 2.56
N LEU A 444 16.81 18.28 2.13
CA LEU A 444 15.63 18.30 1.24
C LEU A 444 15.93 17.81 -0.17
N LYS A 445 17.12 18.09 -0.70
CA LYS A 445 17.56 17.58 -2.01
C LYS A 445 17.69 16.07 -1.92
N GLU A 446 18.31 15.56 -0.86
CA GLU A 446 18.44 14.13 -0.60
C GLU A 446 17.08 13.45 -0.44
N ILE A 447 16.12 14.06 0.27
CA ILE A 447 14.78 13.50 0.38
C ILE A 447 14.10 13.44 -0.98
N VAL A 448 14.15 14.51 -1.77
CA VAL A 448 13.49 14.55 -3.08
C VAL A 448 14.12 13.57 -4.07
N GLU A 449 15.45 13.48 -4.08
CA GLU A 449 16.20 12.65 -5.04
C GLU A 449 16.26 11.17 -4.62
N GLN A 450 16.36 10.88 -3.31
CA GLN A 450 16.69 9.54 -2.80
C GLN A 450 15.58 8.93 -1.94
N GLN A 451 14.69 9.72 -1.36
CA GLN A 451 13.64 9.24 -0.44
C GLN A 451 12.27 9.91 -0.67
N PRO A 452 11.75 10.00 -1.93
CA PRO A 452 10.55 10.78 -2.23
C PRO A 452 9.30 10.28 -1.49
N GLY A 453 9.27 9.02 -1.05
CA GLY A 453 8.21 8.45 -0.20
C GLY A 453 8.11 9.07 1.21
N ARG A 454 9.09 9.88 1.62
CA ARG A 454 9.02 10.70 2.84
C ARG A 454 8.28 12.03 2.63
N LEU A 455 7.91 12.35 1.38
CA LEU A 455 7.21 13.58 1.02
C LEU A 455 5.73 13.32 0.76
N PHE A 456 4.87 14.14 1.36
CA PHE A 456 3.43 14.11 1.12
C PHE A 456 2.95 15.52 0.84
N ALA A 457 2.18 15.69 -0.22
CA ALA A 457 1.52 16.96 -0.52
C ALA A 457 0.02 16.74 -0.51
N THR A 458 -0.72 17.64 0.11
CA THR A 458 -2.19 17.62 0.13
C THR A 458 -2.68 18.97 -0.33
N ASN A 459 -3.44 18.98 -1.43
CA ASN A 459 -3.95 20.19 -2.10
C ASN A 459 -2.84 21.21 -2.44
N VAL A 460 -1.63 20.75 -2.72
CA VAL A 460 -0.50 21.61 -3.08
C VAL A 460 0.10 21.08 -4.38
N ALA A 461 0.26 21.95 -5.36
CA ALA A 461 1.11 21.70 -6.52
C ALA A 461 2.58 21.79 -6.07
N PHE A 462 3.30 20.68 -6.23
CA PHE A 462 4.70 20.51 -5.86
C PHE A 462 5.57 20.54 -7.11
N GLU A 463 6.58 21.39 -7.13
CA GLU A 463 7.55 21.48 -8.23
C GLU A 463 8.96 21.57 -7.64
N ALA A 464 9.80 20.56 -7.89
CA ALA A 464 11.23 20.59 -7.55
C ALA A 464 12.00 21.07 -8.79
N LYS A 465 12.78 22.15 -8.66
CA LYS A 465 13.64 22.62 -9.76
C LYS A 465 15.10 22.62 -9.33
N PRO A 466 16.01 22.01 -10.12
CA PRO A 466 17.39 22.46 -10.11
C PRO A 466 17.39 23.93 -10.59
N ASN A 467 17.84 24.86 -9.75
CA ASN A 467 17.89 26.26 -10.13
C ASN A 467 18.98 26.48 -11.21
N GLN A 468 18.94 27.60 -11.94
CA GLN A 468 19.93 27.90 -12.99
C GLN A 468 21.38 28.06 -12.47
N GLN A 469 21.56 28.08 -11.14
CA GLN A 469 22.86 27.98 -10.50
C GLN A 469 23.08 26.55 -9.96
N PRO A 470 24.25 25.93 -10.24
CA PRO A 470 24.51 24.50 -10.03
C PRO A 470 24.38 23.98 -8.58
N ASP A 471 24.32 24.87 -7.58
CA ASP A 471 24.37 24.48 -6.16
C ASP A 471 23.11 24.80 -5.34
N GLU A 472 22.01 25.26 -5.97
CA GLU A 472 20.83 25.70 -5.21
C GLU A 472 19.56 24.91 -5.57
N PHE A 473 19.31 23.81 -4.85
CA PHE A 473 18.07 23.05 -4.95
C PHE A 473 16.94 23.78 -4.21
N SER A 474 15.79 23.95 -4.88
CA SER A 474 14.60 24.53 -4.25
C SER A 474 13.31 23.80 -4.66
N ILE A 475 12.35 23.80 -3.75
CA ILE A 475 10.99 23.32 -4.01
C ILE A 475 10.02 24.48 -4.01
N ARG A 476 9.02 24.44 -4.90
CA ARG A 476 7.88 25.35 -4.91
C ARG A 476 6.64 24.62 -4.42
N LEU A 477 5.96 25.22 -3.47
CA LEU A 477 4.66 24.80 -2.94
C LEU A 477 3.61 25.82 -3.36
N ALA A 478 2.58 25.43 -4.10
CA ALA A 478 1.47 26.31 -4.46
C ALA A 478 0.12 25.69 -4.09
N ALA A 479 -0.74 26.43 -3.41
CA ALA A 479 -2.10 25.99 -3.09
C ALA A 479 -2.85 25.63 -4.38
N SER A 480 -3.52 24.48 -4.40
CA SER A 480 -4.28 23.97 -5.55
C SER A 480 -5.55 23.24 -5.10
N GLY A 481 -6.52 23.08 -6.00
CA GLY A 481 -7.76 22.36 -5.71
C GLY A 481 -8.86 23.20 -5.05
N LEU A 482 -9.68 22.55 -4.20
CA LEU A 482 -10.84 23.14 -3.52
C LEU A 482 -10.44 23.81 -2.19
N ALA A 483 -11.42 24.44 -1.53
CA ALA A 483 -11.22 25.00 -0.20
C ALA A 483 -10.89 23.91 0.81
N ALA A 484 -9.63 23.83 1.23
CA ALA A 484 -9.11 22.79 2.10
C ALA A 484 -7.83 23.27 2.81
N GLU A 485 -7.22 22.39 3.60
CA GLU A 485 -5.86 22.62 4.06
C GLU A 485 -4.86 22.36 2.92
N HIS A 486 -3.84 23.21 2.83
CA HIS A 486 -2.81 23.16 1.80
C HIS A 486 -1.45 22.99 2.47
N TYR A 487 -0.95 21.76 2.53
CA TYR A 487 0.30 21.47 3.22
C TYR A 487 1.20 20.47 2.49
N PHE A 488 2.47 20.54 2.85
CA PHE A 488 3.53 19.65 2.47
C PHE A 488 4.11 19.03 3.73
N MET A 489 4.27 17.71 3.77
CA MET A 489 4.74 16.97 4.93
C MET A 489 6.02 16.21 4.57
N ILE A 490 6.99 16.27 5.46
CA ILE A 490 8.22 15.49 5.47
C ILE A 490 8.13 14.53 6.66
N SER A 491 8.24 13.24 6.40
CA SER A 491 8.39 12.24 7.46
C SER A 491 9.87 11.91 7.63
N THR A 492 10.37 11.98 8.86
CA THR A 492 11.74 11.57 9.20
C THR A 492 11.75 10.70 10.45
N GLU A 493 12.84 9.98 10.68
CA GLU A 493 13.05 9.16 11.87
C GLU A 493 14.25 9.70 12.63
N LEU A 494 14.06 9.95 13.93
CA LEU A 494 15.07 10.47 14.82
C LEU A 494 15.63 9.32 15.64
N ALA A 495 16.94 9.11 15.60
CA ALA A 495 17.58 7.99 16.31
C ALA A 495 17.50 8.11 17.84
N GLU A 496 17.45 9.34 18.36
CA GLU A 496 17.42 9.63 19.79
C GLU A 496 16.38 10.72 20.09
N ALA A 497 15.94 10.83 21.34
CA ALA A 497 15.17 11.99 21.77
C ALA A 497 16.11 13.17 22.03
N GLY A 498 15.68 14.39 21.76
CA GLY A 498 16.52 15.56 22.03
C GLY A 498 15.98 16.87 21.47
N GLU A 499 16.79 17.92 21.64
CA GLU A 499 16.59 19.20 20.98
C GLU A 499 17.03 19.10 19.52
N TYR A 500 16.21 19.66 18.63
CA TYR A 500 16.47 19.73 17.21
C TYR A 500 16.23 21.16 16.73
N MET A 501 17.04 21.58 15.78
CA MET A 501 16.89 22.84 15.07
C MET A 501 16.42 22.55 13.65
N LEU A 502 15.24 23.06 13.30
CA LEU A 502 14.77 23.12 11.92
C LEU A 502 15.25 24.42 11.31
N GLN A 503 16.02 24.33 10.24
CA GLN A 503 16.51 25.47 9.48
C GLN A 503 15.98 25.40 8.06
N MET A 504 15.53 26.52 7.51
CA MET A 504 15.17 26.63 6.10
C MET A 504 15.15 28.07 5.64
N GLN A 505 15.24 28.28 4.33
CA GLN A 505 14.99 29.58 3.72
C GLN A 505 13.69 29.54 2.94
N ILE A 506 12.80 30.50 3.19
CA ILE A 506 11.49 30.58 2.55
C ILE A 506 11.36 31.87 1.74
N ARG A 507 10.88 31.76 0.50
CA ARG A 507 10.46 32.91 -0.31
C ARG A 507 8.96 32.84 -0.54
N PRO A 508 8.14 33.65 0.15
CA PRO A 508 6.70 33.67 -0.05
C PRO A 508 6.34 34.34 -1.38
N ASN A 509 5.27 33.88 -2.01
CA ASN A 509 4.67 34.50 -3.18
C ASN A 509 3.14 34.49 -3.04
N ASN A 510 2.55 35.67 -2.82
CA ASN A 510 1.11 35.84 -2.56
C ASN A 510 0.62 35.05 -1.32
N THR A 511 1.48 34.82 -0.32
CA THR A 511 1.11 34.26 0.99
C THR A 511 1.68 35.13 2.09
N ALA A 512 0.86 35.46 3.10
CA ALA A 512 1.24 36.36 4.19
C ALA A 512 1.90 35.61 5.36
N ALA A 513 1.63 34.32 5.50
CA ALA A 513 2.14 33.50 6.58
C ALA A 513 2.23 32.01 6.20
N VAL A 514 3.09 31.27 6.91
CA VAL A 514 3.21 29.81 6.83
C VAL A 514 3.14 29.23 8.23
N ARG A 515 2.56 28.03 8.35
CA ARG A 515 2.58 27.24 9.60
C ARG A 515 3.53 26.08 9.46
N ILE A 516 4.48 25.97 10.37
CA ILE A 516 5.37 24.82 10.53
C ILE A 516 4.88 23.98 11.70
N GLN A 517 4.75 22.67 11.52
CA GLN A 517 4.29 21.74 12.56
C GLN A 517 5.31 20.64 12.68
N ALA A 518 5.90 20.44 13.85
CA ALA A 518 6.85 19.36 14.11
C ALA A 518 6.33 18.53 15.29
N TRP A 519 5.92 17.29 15.07
CA TRP A 519 5.41 16.42 16.14
C TRP A 519 5.76 14.95 15.92
N ASP A 520 5.68 14.16 16.99
CA ASP A 520 5.76 12.71 16.93
C ASP A 520 4.51 12.08 16.25
N LYS A 521 4.65 10.85 15.74
CA LYS A 521 3.53 10.10 15.14
C LYS A 521 2.64 9.40 16.19
N ASP A 522 2.93 9.55 17.48
CA ASP A 522 2.27 8.78 18.53
C ASP A 522 0.88 9.32 18.88
N LEU A 523 0.10 8.50 19.60
CA LEU A 523 -1.33 8.74 19.91
C LEU A 523 -1.60 10.07 20.62
N GLU A 524 -0.62 10.63 21.31
CA GLU A 524 -0.75 11.91 22.00
C GLU A 524 -0.34 13.10 21.11
N ALA A 525 0.42 12.94 20.02
CA ALA A 525 0.99 14.02 19.20
C ALA A 525 1.74 15.08 20.03
N ASN A 526 2.94 14.75 20.53
CA ASN A 526 3.79 15.76 21.18
C ASN A 526 4.55 16.57 20.12
N GLY A 527 4.52 17.89 20.21
CA GLY A 527 5.25 18.70 19.23
C GLY A 527 5.06 20.21 19.35
N VAL A 528 5.37 20.92 18.27
CA VAL A 528 5.37 22.38 18.19
C VAL A 528 4.69 22.83 16.89
N LEU A 529 3.84 23.85 17.03
CA LEU A 529 3.33 24.66 15.92
C LEU A 529 4.06 26.00 15.92
N ALA A 530 4.54 26.44 14.77
CA ALA A 530 5.11 27.77 14.58
C ALA A 530 4.41 28.46 13.40
N ASN A 531 3.66 29.52 13.68
CA ASN A 531 3.17 30.41 12.63
C ASN A 531 4.22 31.49 12.37
N VAL A 532 4.64 31.62 11.12
CA VAL A 532 5.62 32.60 10.66
C VAL A 532 4.91 33.61 9.78
N HIS A 533 4.85 34.85 10.23
CA HIS A 533 4.25 35.97 9.51
C HIS A 533 5.35 36.78 8.84
N PHE A 534 5.36 36.81 7.50
CA PHE A 534 6.43 37.42 6.73
C PHE A 534 6.39 38.95 6.76
N GLY A 535 5.19 39.54 6.86
CA GLY A 535 5.02 40.99 6.77
C GLY A 535 5.60 41.79 7.95
N ASN A 536 5.74 41.16 9.12
CA ASN A 536 6.28 41.77 10.33
C ASN A 536 7.38 40.92 10.99
N GLU A 537 7.91 39.93 10.26
CA GLU A 537 9.00 39.05 10.72
C GLU A 537 8.74 38.45 12.11
N ARG A 538 7.50 38.00 12.33
CA ARG A 538 7.08 37.43 13.61
C ARG A 538 6.93 35.92 13.53
N VAL A 539 7.54 35.21 14.48
CA VAL A 539 7.23 33.80 14.76
C VAL A 539 6.41 33.70 16.04
N SER A 540 5.28 32.99 15.99
CA SER A 540 4.54 32.60 17.19
C SER A 540 4.54 31.08 17.32
N THR A 541 5.07 30.59 18.43
CA THR A 541 5.15 29.15 18.72
C THR A 541 4.06 28.74 19.71
N GLN A 542 3.48 27.57 19.49
CA GLN A 542 2.56 26.90 20.40
C GLN A 542 3.05 25.47 20.63
N THR A 543 3.20 25.06 21.88
CA THR A 543 3.50 23.68 22.24
C THR A 543 2.25 22.83 22.18
N ILE A 544 2.40 21.59 21.74
CA ILE A 544 1.38 20.56 21.73
C ILE A 544 1.80 19.49 22.74
N ASN A 545 0.94 19.24 23.73
CA ASN A 545 1.13 18.29 24.83
C ASN A 545 2.42 18.53 25.63
N ARG A 546 3.28 17.52 25.76
CA ARG A 546 4.45 17.54 26.67
C ARG A 546 5.73 18.09 26.03
N SER A 547 5.64 18.64 24.83
CA SER A 547 6.81 19.24 24.16
C SER A 547 7.11 20.64 24.67
N GLU A 548 8.37 21.03 24.63
CA GLU A 548 8.85 22.38 24.93
C GLU A 548 9.33 23.02 23.62
N ALA A 549 8.82 24.21 23.30
CA ALA A 549 9.28 25.03 22.18
C ALA A 549 10.35 25.98 22.70
N SER A 550 11.58 25.89 22.18
CA SER A 550 12.73 26.60 22.76
C SER A 550 13.04 27.93 22.07
N LEU A 551 12.80 28.10 20.76
CA LEU A 551 12.98 29.39 20.07
C LEU A 551 12.42 29.37 18.64
N GLY A 552 11.82 30.48 18.18
CA GLY A 552 11.51 30.70 16.77
C GLY A 552 12.08 32.03 16.30
N GLN A 553 12.95 32.01 15.28
CA GLN A 553 13.52 33.21 14.67
C GLN A 553 13.18 33.25 13.18
N VAL A 554 12.80 34.41 12.69
CA VAL A 554 12.66 34.70 11.26
C VAL A 554 13.39 36.01 10.97
N GLU A 555 14.29 36.00 9.99
CA GLU A 555 15.04 37.18 9.56
C GLU A 555 14.89 37.33 8.05
N ARG A 556 14.56 38.53 7.57
CA ARG A 556 14.48 38.78 6.12
C ARG A 556 15.87 39.04 5.54
N ARG A 557 16.20 38.31 4.47
CA ARG A 557 17.40 38.51 3.65
C ARG A 557 16.98 38.60 2.17
N ASP A 558 16.94 39.83 1.67
CA ASP A 558 16.43 40.18 0.34
C ASP A 558 14.97 39.73 0.11
N GLN A 559 14.79 38.73 -0.77
CA GLN A 559 13.52 38.09 -1.13
C GLN A 559 13.27 36.79 -0.36
N TRP A 560 14.20 36.38 0.50
CA TRP A 560 14.13 35.17 1.30
C TRP A 560 14.00 35.52 2.78
N TYR A 561 13.45 34.58 3.55
CA TYR A 561 13.37 34.63 5.00
C TYR A 561 14.11 33.44 5.55
N ASP A 562 15.13 33.69 6.37
CA ASP A 562 15.87 32.67 7.09
C ASP A 562 15.04 32.30 8.33
N LEU A 563 14.64 31.04 8.42
CA LEU A 563 13.81 30.51 9.49
C LEU A 563 14.62 29.50 10.31
N ALA A 564 14.61 29.67 11.62
CA ALA A 564 15.15 28.72 12.58
C ALA A 564 14.11 28.45 13.69
N ILE A 565 13.73 27.17 13.87
CA ILE A 565 12.79 26.74 14.91
C ILE A 565 13.44 25.65 15.74
N GLY A 566 13.58 25.88 17.04
CA GLY A 566 13.98 24.89 18.02
C GLY A 566 12.79 24.05 18.49
N VAL A 567 12.94 22.73 18.45
CA VAL A 567 11.92 21.77 18.90
C VAL A 567 12.55 20.66 19.70
N ARG A 568 11.90 20.21 20.77
CA ARG A 568 12.24 18.97 21.43
C ARG A 568 11.36 17.84 20.90
N LEU A 569 11.97 16.83 20.27
CA LEU A 569 11.28 15.68 19.69
C LEU A 569 11.75 14.37 20.34
N PRO A 570 10.87 13.36 20.48
CA PRO A 570 11.27 12.02 20.93
C PRO A 570 12.03 11.27 19.82
N ALA A 571 12.67 10.16 20.20
CA ALA A 571 13.19 9.19 19.24
C ALA A 571 12.03 8.55 18.45
N GLY A 572 12.28 8.15 17.21
CA GLY A 572 11.30 7.52 16.33
C GLY A 572 10.75 8.46 15.25
N LEU A 573 9.60 8.10 14.70
CA LEU A 573 9.07 8.79 13.52
C LEU A 573 8.49 10.15 13.89
N SER A 574 9.10 11.20 13.34
CA SER A 574 8.66 12.58 13.43
C SER A 574 8.05 13.05 12.11
N ARG A 575 7.01 13.86 12.20
CA ARG A 575 6.38 14.52 11.05
C ARG A 575 6.65 16.00 11.13
N LEU A 576 7.12 16.54 10.01
CA LEU A 576 7.20 17.96 9.79
C LEU A 576 6.18 18.36 8.72
N LEU A 577 5.24 19.22 9.05
CA LEU A 577 4.32 19.82 8.09
C LEU A 577 4.70 21.29 7.85
N ILE A 578 4.62 21.69 6.58
CA ILE A 578 4.74 23.06 6.10
C ILE A 578 3.42 23.39 5.42
N GLN A 579 2.59 24.17 6.10
CA GLN A 579 1.23 24.50 5.69
C GLN A 579 1.14 25.96 5.24
N LEU A 580 0.60 26.18 4.05
CA LEU A 580 0.23 27.51 3.59
C LEU A 580 -0.94 28.03 4.42
N LEU A 581 -0.91 29.29 4.81
CA LEU A 581 -2.05 29.96 5.45
C LEU A 581 -2.74 30.89 4.47
N GLY A 582 -4.08 30.86 4.51
CA GLY A 582 -4.95 31.73 3.73
C GLY A 582 -5.06 33.14 4.33
N PRO A 583 -5.93 33.99 3.78
CA PRO A 583 -6.24 35.29 4.38
C PRO A 583 -6.67 35.14 5.85
N ASN A 584 -6.20 36.06 6.71
CA ASN A 584 -6.46 36.05 8.15
C ASN A 584 -6.01 34.76 8.86
N ASP A 585 -4.91 34.14 8.40
CA ASP A 585 -4.31 32.93 8.99
C ASP A 585 -5.23 31.69 8.99
N ASN A 586 -6.25 31.69 8.10
CA ASN A 586 -7.14 30.54 7.94
C ASN A 586 -6.37 29.33 7.41
N ASN A 587 -6.50 28.20 8.10
CA ASN A 587 -5.92 26.91 7.70
C ASN A 587 -6.67 26.25 6.54
N VAL A 588 -7.97 26.55 6.38
CA VAL A 588 -8.82 26.11 5.28
C VAL A 588 -9.18 27.32 4.41
N PHE A 589 -8.78 27.31 3.14
CA PHE A 589 -9.07 28.41 2.22
C PHE A 589 -9.13 27.91 0.77
N ALA A 590 -9.81 28.64 -0.11
CA ALA A 590 -9.76 28.36 -1.55
C ALA A 590 -8.49 28.97 -2.17
N PRO A 591 -7.77 28.28 -3.08
CA PRO A 591 -6.58 28.82 -3.73
C PRO A 591 -6.86 30.14 -4.47
N GLY A 592 -6.16 31.19 -4.05
CA GLY A 592 -6.11 32.51 -4.69
C GLY A 592 -4.74 32.85 -5.27
N GLY A 593 -3.89 31.83 -5.48
CA GLY A 593 -2.52 31.97 -5.98
C GLY A 593 -1.42 31.95 -4.91
N GLN A 594 -1.76 31.60 -3.66
CA GLN A 594 -0.78 31.46 -2.57
C GLN A 594 0.27 30.41 -2.94
N SER A 595 1.54 30.79 -2.88
CA SER A 595 2.66 29.87 -3.05
C SER A 595 3.88 30.31 -2.24
N LEU A 596 4.84 29.42 -2.05
CA LEU A 596 6.15 29.75 -1.52
C LEU A 596 7.22 28.86 -2.15
N GLN A 597 8.47 29.25 -1.98
CA GLN A 597 9.61 28.41 -2.29
C GLN A 597 10.43 28.14 -1.04
N ILE A 598 11.03 26.95 -0.97
CA ILE A 598 11.86 26.49 0.14
C ILE A 598 13.20 26.02 -0.42
N ARG A 599 14.28 26.41 0.24
CA ARG A 599 15.63 25.88 -0.02
C ARG A 599 16.40 25.74 1.30
N ASN A 600 17.55 25.08 1.24
CA ASN A 600 18.47 24.91 2.38
C ASN A 600 17.76 24.39 3.64
N PHE A 601 16.81 23.47 3.45
CA PHE A 601 16.08 22.86 4.55
C PHE A 601 16.95 21.78 5.19
N ALA A 602 17.14 21.90 6.51
CA ALA A 602 17.90 20.96 7.32
C ALA A 602 17.25 20.75 8.69
N ILE A 603 17.38 19.53 9.21
CA ILE A 603 17.13 19.22 10.63
C ILE A 603 18.48 18.88 11.26
N ARG A 604 18.86 19.63 12.29
CA ARG A 604 20.11 19.45 13.02
C ARG A 604 19.83 19.14 14.47
N ARG A 605 20.68 18.35 15.12
CA ARG A 605 20.62 18.17 16.56
C ARG A 605 21.09 19.46 17.23
N GLY A 606 20.35 19.94 18.22
CA GLY A 606 20.80 21.04 19.08
C GLY A 606 22.02 20.60 19.88
N SER A 607 23.03 21.47 19.94
CA SER A 607 24.26 21.29 20.74
C SER A 607 23.99 21.36 22.23
#